data_AF-A0A1I5H6S3-F1
#
_entry.id   AF-A0A1I5H6S3-F1
#
_cell.length_a   1.000
_cell.length_b   1.000
_cell.length_c   1.000
_cell.angle_alpha   90.00
_cell.angle_beta   90.00
_cell.angle_gamma   90.00
#
_symmetry.space_group_name_H-M   'P 1'
#
loop_
_entity.id
_entity.type
_entity.pdbx_description
1 polymer ?
#
loop_
_entity_poly.entity_id
_entity_poly.type
_entity_poly.pdbx_seq_one_letter_code
_entity_poly.pdbx_strand_id
1 'polypeptide(L)' 'MSADTPLSPLRRVLCSRSNAVRVAAWMRLDEIHTDIVATGEPLQPWLILETTDALIQDARACA' A
#
# COMPACT_ATOMS: atom_id res chain seq x y z
N MET A 1 -20.27 10.87 -11.80
CA MET A 1 -19.16 10.44 -10.93
C MET A 1 -18.14 11.57 -10.95
N SER A 2 -18.15 12.42 -9.93
CA SER A 2 -17.26 13.58 -9.85
C SER A 2 -15.98 13.20 -9.14
N ALA A 3 -14.84 13.36 -9.82
CA ALA A 3 -13.79 14.30 -9.40
C ALA A 3 -12.58 14.16 -10.35
N ASP A 4 -12.68 14.70 -11.56
CA ASP A 4 -11.53 15.01 -12.42
C ASP A 4 -10.77 16.25 -11.89
N THR A 5 -10.78 16.45 -10.56
CA THR A 5 -10.02 17.50 -9.92
C THR A 5 -8.59 17.01 -9.82
N PRO A 6 -7.63 17.62 -10.53
CA PRO A 6 -6.24 17.18 -10.48
C PRO A 6 -5.75 17.25 -9.03
N LEU A 7 -5.14 16.15 -8.57
CA LEU A 7 -4.55 16.09 -7.24
C LEU A 7 -3.54 17.22 -7.04
N SER A 8 -3.55 17.82 -5.85
CA SER A 8 -2.52 18.78 -5.47
C SER A 8 -1.12 18.15 -5.57
N PRO A 9 -0.05 18.94 -5.75
CA PRO A 9 1.31 18.41 -5.82
C PRO A 9 1.66 17.50 -4.64
N LEU A 10 1.28 17.88 -3.42
CA LEU A 10 1.50 17.07 -2.22
C LEU A 10 0.73 15.74 -2.29
N ARG A 11 -0.55 15.77 -2.69
CA ARG A 11 -1.33 14.53 -2.84
C ARG A 11 -0.75 13.60 -3.89
N ARG A 12 -0.24 14.11 -5.02
CA ARG A 12 0.45 13.28 -6.01
C ARG A 12 1.64 12.53 -5.44
N VAL A 13 2.42 13.17 -4.57
CA VAL A 13 3.54 12.52 -3.88
C VAL A 13 3.02 11.46 -2.91
N LEU A 14 2.07 11.82 -2.04
CA LEU A 14 1.54 10.91 -1.01
C LEU A 14 0.88 9.67 -1.62
N CYS A 15 0.11 9.84 -2.69
CA CYS A 15 -0.59 8.77 -3.40
C CYS A 15 0.30 8.07 -4.45
N SER A 16 1.60 8.36 -4.53
CA SER A 16 2.50 7.68 -5.46
C SER A 16 2.93 6.31 -4.95
N ARG A 17 3.17 5.37 -5.88
CA ARG A 17 3.72 4.05 -5.56
C ARG A 17 5.10 4.17 -4.89
N SER A 18 5.93 5.11 -5.35
CA SER A 18 7.25 5.34 -4.78
C SER A 18 7.18 5.77 -3.32
N ASN A 19 6.19 6.58 -2.94
CA ASN A 19 5.96 6.92 -1.54
C ASN A 19 5.51 5.70 -0.73
N ALA A 20 4.58 4.90 -1.24
CA ALA A 20 4.14 3.67 -0.58
C ALA A 20 5.31 2.70 -0.32
N VAL A 21 6.20 2.52 -1.30
CA VAL A 21 7.41 1.70 -1.16
C VAL A 21 8.34 2.25 -0.08
N ARG A 22 8.53 3.57 -0.02
CA ARG A 22 9.35 4.20 1.04
C ARG A 22 8.77 3.94 2.41
N VAL A 23 7.46 4.14 2.60
CA VAL A 23 6.78 3.90 3.89
C VAL A 23 6.88 2.43 4.29
N ALA A 24 6.64 1.49 3.37
CA ALA A 24 6.78 0.05 3.64
C ALA A 24 8.22 -0.32 4.03
N ALA A 25 9.23 0.29 3.40
CA ALA A 25 10.62 0.09 3.77
C ALA A 25 10.91 0.57 5.20
N TRP A 26 10.38 1.73 5.61
CA TRP A 26 10.49 2.21 7.00
C TRP A 26 9.81 1.26 8.00
N MET A 27 8.62 0.76 7.67
CA MET A 27 7.92 -0.21 8.53
C MET A 27 8.73 -1.51 8.69
N ARG A 28 9.37 -2.00 7.63
CA ARG A 28 10.22 -3.20 7.70
C ARG A 28 11.50 -3.00 8.51
N LEU A 29 12.04 -1.77 8.53
CA LEU A 29 13.16 -1.43 9.43
C LEU A 29 12.75 -1.46 10.91
N ASP A 30 11.44 -1.34 11.18
CA ASP A 30 10.82 -1.50 12.50
C ASP A 30 10.29 -2.94 12.71
N GLU A 31 10.78 -3.91 11.92
CA GLU A 31 10.42 -5.33 11.97
C GLU A 31 8.94 -5.65 11.65
N ILE A 32 8.20 -4.68 11.10
CA ILE A 32 6.82 -4.86 10.65
C ILE A 32 6.83 -5.41 9.20
N HIS A 33 6.38 -6.66 9.04
CA HIS A 33 6.22 -7.27 7.73
C HIS A 33 5.06 -6.63 6.99
N THR A 34 5.27 -6.27 5.72
CA THR A 34 4.28 -5.47 4.97
C THR A 34 4.15 -5.87 3.51
N ASP A 35 2.90 -5.83 3.04
CA ASP A 35 2.52 -5.92 1.63
C ASP A 35 1.95 -4.60 1.13
N ILE A 36 2.16 -4.32 -0.17
CA ILE A 36 1.62 -3.14 -0.84
C ILE A 36 0.55 -3.58 -1.84
N VAL A 37 -0.68 -3.15 -1.62
CA VAL A 37 -1.85 -3.52 -2.43
C VAL A 37 -2.34 -2.29 -3.19
N ALA A 38 -2.63 -2.46 -4.48
CA ALA A 38 -3.31 -1.43 -5.27
C ALA A 38 -4.81 -1.42 -4.92
N THR A 39 -5.39 -0.24 -4.75
CA THR A 39 -6.83 -0.09 -4.47
C THR A 39 -7.55 0.58 -5.64
N GLY A 40 -8.88 0.45 -5.67
CA GLY A 40 -9.73 1.23 -6.56
C GLY A 40 -10.07 2.64 -6.06
N GLU A 41 -9.58 3.05 -4.89
CA GLU A 41 -9.87 4.34 -4.28
C GLU A 41 -8.88 5.41 -4.79
N PRO A 42 -9.32 6.42 -5.56
CA PRO A 42 -8.42 7.40 -6.17
C PRO A 42 -7.58 8.19 -5.16
N LEU A 43 -8.08 8.40 -3.95
CA LEU A 43 -7.37 9.12 -2.90
C LEU A 43 -6.46 8.23 -2.04
N GLN A 44 -6.53 6.92 -2.22
CA GLN A 44 -5.71 5.95 -1.50
C GLN A 44 -5.31 4.79 -2.44
N PRO A 45 -4.63 5.06 -3.57
CA PRO A 45 -4.38 4.05 -4.59
C PRO A 45 -3.44 2.94 -4.14
N TRP A 46 -2.69 3.16 -3.05
CA TRP A 46 -1.79 2.19 -2.45
C TRP A 46 -2.10 2.03 -0.98
N LEU A 47 -2.39 0.80 -0.57
CA LEU A 47 -2.59 0.40 0.81
C LEU A 47 -1.38 -0.41 1.27
N ILE A 48 -0.87 -0.10 2.45
CA ILE A 48 0.20 -0.87 3.09
C ILE A 48 -0.48 -1.67 4.20
N LEU A 49 -0.39 -2.99 4.10
CA LEU A 49 -0.97 -3.92 5.06
C LEU A 49 0.16 -4.55 5.86
N GLU A 50 -0.04 -4.69 7.16
CA GLU A 50 0.81 -5.55 7.98
C GLU A 50 0.47 -7.01 7.67
N THR A 51 1.49 -7.77 7.28
CA THR A 51 1.34 -9.19 6.98
C THR A 51 1.71 -9.98 8.22
N THR A 52 0.73 -10.64 8.83
CA THR A 52 0.98 -11.62 9.89
C THR A 52 1.30 -12.98 9.24
N ASP A 53 2.31 -13.69 9.76
CA ASP A 53 2.78 -14.99 9.22
C ASP A 53 1.66 -16.03 9.02
N ALA A 54 0.56 -15.93 9.77
CA ALA A 54 -0.62 -16.77 9.60
C ALA A 54 -1.26 -16.67 8.19
N LEU A 55 -1.22 -15.50 7.55
CA LEU A 55 -1.78 -15.28 6.21
C LEU A 55 -0.91 -15.89 5.09
N ILE A 56 0.39 -16.05 5.33
CA ILE A 56 1.34 -16.63 4.35
C ILE A 56 1.15 -18.15 4.24
N GLN A 57 0.69 -18.80 5.31
CA GLN A 57 0.44 -20.24 5.32
C GLN A 57 -0.82 -20.63 4.53
N ASP A 58 -1.89 -19.84 4.60
CA ASP A 58 -3.15 -20.10 3.87
C ASP A 58 -2.97 -19.97 2.34
N ALA A 59 -2.14 -19.03 1.87
CA ALA A 59 -1.88 -18.86 0.44
C ALA A 59 -1.12 -20.04 -0.19
N ARG A 60 -0.39 -20.84 0.61
CA ARG A 60 0.33 -22.04 0.16
C ARG A 60 -0.52 -23.31 0.23
N ALA A 61 -1.66 -23.29 0.92
CA ALA A 61 -2.56 -24.44 1.04
C ALA A 61 -3.47 -24.63 -0.19
N CYS A 62 -3.50 -23.68 -1.13
CA CYS A 62 -4.27 -23.73 -2.37
C CYS A 62 -3.38 -23.96 -3.62
N ALA A 63 -2.37 -24.82 -3.52
CA ALA A 63 -1.53 -25.25 -4.65
C ALA A 63 -1.74 -26.73 -4.99
#